data_AF-D8UMF8-F1
#
_entry.id   AF-D8UMF8-F1
#
_cell.length_a   1.000
_cell.length_b   1.000
_cell.length_c   1.000
_cell.angle_alpha   90.00
_cell.angle_beta   90.00
_cell.angle_gamma   90.00
#
_symmetry.space_group_name_H-M   'P 1'
#
loop_
_entity.id
_entity.type
_entity.pdbx_description
1 polymer ?
#
loop_
_entity_poly.entity_id
_entity_poly.type
_entity_poly.pdbx_seq_one_letter_code
_entity_poly.pdbx_strand_id
1 'polypeptide(L)' 'MRIRAGTSIRAGTSIRAGTSIRAGTSIRAGTSIRAGTSIRAGTSIRAGTSIRAGTSMTEAKHTHTPPQTSPSHPP' A
#
# COMPACT_ATOMS: atom_id res chain seq x y z
N MET A 1 11.82 14.52 -3.22
CA MET A 1 10.59 14.42 -4.05
C MET A 1 9.66 13.36 -3.47
N ARG A 2 8.39 13.74 -3.23
CA ARG A 2 7.33 12.87 -2.70
C ARG A 2 6.25 12.66 -3.77
N ILE A 3 5.75 11.44 -3.90
CA ILE A 3 4.63 11.10 -4.78
C ILE A 3 3.39 10.86 -3.92
N ARG A 4 2.28 11.54 -4.24
CA ARG A 4 0.97 11.31 -3.59
C ARG A 4 -0.14 11.21 -4.63
N ALA A 5 -1.03 10.24 -4.46
CA ALA A 5 -2.28 10.15 -5.21
C ALA A 5 -3.46 9.92 -4.26
N GLY A 6 -4.60 10.53 -4.57
CA GLY A 6 -5.84 10.38 -3.79
C GLY A 6 -6.40 8.96 -3.85
N THR A 7 -6.31 8.31 -5.01
CA THR A 7 -6.81 6.94 -5.24
C THR A 7 -5.66 5.98 -5.51
N SER A 8 -5.08 6.00 -6.70
CA SER A 8 -4.15 4.95 -7.15
C SER A 8 -2.90 5.52 -7.79
N ILE A 9 -1.77 4.83 -7.63
CA ILE A 9 -0.54 5.10 -8.40
C ILE A 9 -0.27 3.89 -9.28
N ARG A 10 -0.22 4.09 -10.60
CA ARG A 10 0.08 3.04 -11.58
C ARG A 10 1.23 3.47 -12.49
N ALA A 11 2.22 2.62 -12.66
CA ALA A 11 3.30 2.82 -13.62
C ALA A 11 3.54 1.55 -14.44
N GLY A 12 3.80 1.71 -15.74
CA GLY A 12 4.10 0.61 -16.65
C GLY A 12 5.42 -0.11 -16.33
N THR A 13 6.43 0.64 -15.91
CA THR A 13 7.76 0.11 -15.56
C THR A 13 8.07 0.30 -14.08
N SER A 14 8.39 1.52 -13.65
CA SER A 14 8.94 1.75 -12.31
C SER A 14 8.35 2.97 -11.63
N ILE A 15 8.15 2.91 -10.31
CA ILE A 15 7.80 4.07 -9.48
C ILE A 15 9.00 4.40 -8.60
N ARG A 16 9.55 5.62 -8.71
CA ARG A 16 10.69 6.05 -7.90
C ARG A 16 10.41 7.39 -7.23
N ALA A 17 10.47 7.44 -5.91
CA ALA A 17 10.38 8.67 -5.13
C ALA A 17 11.62 8.86 -4.26
N GLY A 18 12.13 10.10 -4.21
CA GLY A 18 13.27 10.44 -3.35
C GLY A 18 12.94 10.35 -1.87
N THR A 19 11.69 10.57 -1.47
CA THR A 19 11.27 10.61 -0.06
C THR A 19 10.19 9.58 0.24
N SER A 20 8.96 9.77 -0.24
CA SER A 20 7.86 8.84 0.04
C SER A 20 6.88 8.69 -1.12
N ILE A 21 6.19 7.55 -1.13
CA ILE A 21 5.10 7.21 -2.05
C ILE A 21 3.84 6.95 -1.21
N ARG A 22 2.76 7.69 -1.47
CA ARG A 22 1.48 7.50 -0.77
C ARG A 22 0.31 7.43 -1.74
N ALA A 23 -0.48 6.36 -1.68
CA ALA A 23 -1.74 6.23 -2.41
C ALA A 23 -2.89 5.98 -1.43
N GLY A 24 -4.07 6.55 -1.72
CA GLY A 24 -5.25 6.32 -0.89
C GLY A 24 -5.82 4.90 -1.00
N THR A 25 -5.59 4.21 -2.11
CA THR A 25 -6.11 2.86 -2.37
C THR A 25 -4.97 1.91 -2.72
N SER A 26 -4.30 2.09 -3.86
CA SER A 26 -3.30 1.11 -4.32
C SER A 26 -2.10 1.70 -5.04
N ILE A 27 -0.98 0.99 -4.98
CA ILE A 27 0.25 1.29 -5.72
C ILE A 27 0.59 0.08 -6.59
N ARG A 28 0.75 0.28 -7.90
CA ARG A 28 1.07 -0.80 -8.85
C ARG A 28 2.17 -0.38 -9.83
N ALA A 29 3.25 -1.15 -9.90
CA ALA A 29 4.31 -0.98 -10.91
C ALA A 29 4.51 -2.27 -11.69
N GLY A 30 4.83 -2.16 -12.99
CA GLY A 30 5.14 -3.33 -13.82
C GLY A 30 6.43 -4.05 -13.40
N THR A 31 7.45 -3.30 -12.96
CA THR A 31 8.77 -3.84 -12.60
C THR A 31 9.09 -3.56 -11.14
N SER A 32 9.21 -2.30 -10.72
CA SER A 32 9.70 -1.99 -9.37
C SER A 32 9.13 -0.73 -8.72
N ILE A 33 9.10 -0.72 -7.39
CA ILE A 33 8.71 0.44 -6.58
C ILE A 33 9.86 0.78 -5.64
N ARG A 34 10.36 2.01 -5.67
CA ARG A 34 11.44 2.50 -4.81
C ARG A 34 11.08 3.82 -4.13
N ALA A 35 11.17 3.87 -2.81
CA ALA A 35 11.09 5.10 -2.03
C ALA A 35 12.31 5.25 -1.12
N GLY A 36 12.80 6.49 -0.97
CA GLY A 36 13.92 6.80 -0.07
C GLY A 36 13.59 6.58 1.41
N THR A 37 12.34 6.77 1.81
CA THR A 37 11.91 6.68 3.22
C THR A 37 10.76 5.69 3.38
N SER A 38 9.60 5.94 2.75
CA SER A 38 8.43 5.10 2.98
C SER A 38 7.48 4.92 1.78
N ILE A 39 6.81 3.77 1.76
CA ILE A 39 5.76 3.44 0.79
C ILE A 39 4.49 3.13 1.58
N ARG A 40 3.38 3.81 1.25
CA ARG A 40 2.10 3.63 1.95
C ARG A 40 0.92 3.56 0.98
N ALA A 41 0.14 2.49 1.07
CA ALA A 41 -1.10 2.33 0.30
C ALA A 41 -2.28 2.02 1.24
N GLY A 42 -3.48 2.44 0.86
CA GLY A 42 -4.68 2.16 1.64
C GLY A 42 -5.24 0.74 1.51
N THR A 43 -4.76 -0.06 0.56
CA THR A 43 -5.28 -1.42 0.33
C THR A 43 -4.17 -2.38 -0.09
N SER A 44 -3.36 -2.02 -1.10
CA SER A 44 -2.32 -2.93 -1.61
C SER A 44 -1.17 -2.21 -2.32
N ILE A 45 0.03 -2.78 -2.25
CA ILE A 45 1.22 -2.40 -3.00
C ILE A 45 1.67 -3.61 -3.83
N ARG A 46 1.78 -3.46 -5.15
CA ARG A 46 2.20 -4.52 -6.08
C ARG A 46 3.29 -4.04 -7.02
N ALA A 47 4.36 -4.82 -7.14
CA ALA A 47 5.38 -4.67 -8.17
C ALA A 47 5.61 -6.02 -8.86
N GLY A 48 5.99 -6.03 -10.14
CA GLY A 48 6.29 -7.28 -10.83
C GLY A 48 7.57 -7.95 -10.34
N THR A 49 8.58 -7.18 -9.94
CA THR A 49 9.91 -7.70 -9.55
C THR A 49 10.25 -7.38 -8.11
N SER A 50 10.16 -6.12 -7.69
CA SER A 50 10.64 -5.72 -6.35
C SER A 50 10.02 -4.43 -5.80
N ILE A 51 9.91 -4.37 -4.47
CA ILE A 51 9.45 -3.21 -3.71
C ILE A 51 10.53 -2.88 -2.69
N ARG A 52 11.00 -1.63 -2.64
CA ARG A 52 12.05 -1.18 -1.71
C ARG A 52 11.70 0.17 -1.09
N ALA A 53 11.56 0.20 0.23
CA ALA A 53 11.52 1.43 1.01
C ALA A 53 12.80 1.55 1.84
N GLY A 54 13.29 2.77 2.05
CA GLY A 54 14.48 2.97 2.88
C GLY A 54 14.22 2.70 4.37
N THR A 55 13.02 2.96 4.86
CA THR A 55 12.70 2.90 6.30
C THR A 55 11.50 2.01 6.59
N SER A 56 10.38 2.15 5.86
CA SER A 56 9.17 1.36 6.15
C SER A 56 8.20 1.24 4.98
N MET A 57 7.46 0.14 4.94
CA MET A 57 6.39 -0.15 3.99
C MET A 57 5.12 -0.42 4.80
N THR A 58 4.01 0.26 4.49
CA THR A 58 2.73 0.00 5.15
C THR A 58 1.59 -0.11 4.16
N GLU A 59 0.83 -1.18 4.29
CA GLU A 59 -0.46 -1.34 3.66
C GLU A 59 -1.50 -1.17 4.77
N ALA A 60 -2.46 -0.25 4.59
CA ALA A 60 -3.63 -0.25 5.44
C ALA A 60 -4.52 -1.41 4.98
N LYS A 61 -4.09 -2.64 5.22
CA LYS A 61 -4.93 -3.80 4.99
C LYS A 61 -6.22 -3.53 5.76
N HIS A 62 -7.34 -3.34 5.05
CA HIS A 62 -8.64 -3.44 5.68
C HIS A 62 -8.71 -4.90 6.11
N THR A 63 -8.29 -5.17 7.34
CA THR A 63 -8.72 -6.36 8.03
C THR A 63 -10.23 -6.23 8.04
N HIS A 64 -10.89 -6.89 7.10
CA HIS A 64 -12.16 -7.50 7.41
C HIS A 64 -11.87 -8.38 8.63
N THR A 65 -11.96 -7.80 9.82
CA THR A 65 -12.54 -8.49 10.94
C THR A 65 -13.93 -8.83 10.40
N PRO A 66 -14.26 -10.08 10.07
CA PRO A 66 -15.68 -10.42 10.04
C PRO A 66 -16.22 -9.95 11.40
N PRO A 67 -17.39 -9.29 11.47
CA PRO A 67 -18.02 -9.06 12.76
C PRO A 67 -18.14 -10.45 13.38
N GLN A 68 -17.39 -10.72 14.44
CA GLN A 68 -17.69 -11.85 15.29
C GLN A 68 -19.02 -11.50 15.93
N THR A 69 -20.09 -11.89 15.25
CA THR A 69 -21.41 -11.98 15.84
C THR A 69 -21.26 -13.00 16.95
N SER A 70 -21.15 -12.52 18.18
CA SER A 70 -21.51 -13.29 19.35
C SER A 70 -23.03 -13.39 19.35
N PRO A 71 -23.67 -14.54 19.07
CA PRO A 71 -24.93 -14.83 19.72
C PRO A 71 -24.57 -15.35 21.11
N SER A 72 -24.42 -14.41 22.06
CA SER A 72 -24.71 -14.72 23.45
C SER A 72 -26.19 -15.09 23.52
N HIS A 73 -26.50 -16.37 23.48
CA HIS A 73 -27.85 -16.86 23.75
C HIS A 73 -27.80 -17.71 25.03
N PRO A 74 -28.12 -17.11 26.20
CA PRO A 74 -28.75 -17.84 27.30
C PRO A 74 -30.27 -17.89 27.02
N PRO A 75 -30.99 -18.98 27.35
CA PRO A 75 -31.19 -19.40 28.75
C PRO A 75 -30.78 -20.84 29.07
#